data_AF-A0A0K0FZE2-F1
#
_entry.id   AF-A0A0K0FZE2-F1
#
_cell.length_a   1.000
_cell.length_b   1.000
_cell.length_c   1.000
_cell.angle_alpha   90.00
_cell.angle_beta   90.00
_cell.angle_gamma   90.00
#
_symmetry.space_group_name_H-M   'P 1'
#
loop_
_entity.id
_entity.type
_entity.pdbx_description
1 polymer ?
#
loop_
_entity_poly.entity_id
_entity_poly.type
_entity_poly.pdbx_seq_one_letter_code
_entity_poly.pdbx_strand_id
1 'polypeptide(L)'
;MDISLFISLNKVAFEPIFNFKHAHELLQKWLDFFPYLAIGYIILVFGGQKIMKKRDPFDLKYLVAMWNLSFSVYSLISAYFLLPNILEIYKNKGVLSLYCKNDDYYTNQTTGYWIYLFAISKTYELGDTLFLVLRKKPVIFMHWYHHILTNYIAVLSYVRLTAWPRLSVFLNLSVHGIMYL
;
A
#
# COMPACT_ATOMS: atom_id res chain seq x y z
N MET A 1 4.75 -10.70 -19.00
CA MET A 1 3.83 -10.37 -17.89
C MET A 1 3.37 -11.68 -17.31
N ASP A 2 3.98 -12.12 -16.22
CA ASP A 2 3.63 -13.40 -15.61
C ASP A 2 2.37 -13.15 -14.77
N ILE A 3 1.20 -13.42 -15.35
CA ILE A 3 -0.12 -13.36 -14.68
C ILE A 3 -0.10 -14.14 -13.35
N SER A 4 0.81 -15.11 -13.23
CA SER A 4 1.14 -15.85 -12.03
C SER A 4 1.47 -14.98 -10.80
N LEU A 5 2.14 -13.82 -10.96
CA LEU A 5 2.52 -12.96 -9.84
C LEU A 5 1.30 -12.27 -9.21
N PHE A 6 0.39 -11.73 -10.02
CA PHE A 6 -0.86 -11.14 -9.54
C PHE A 6 -1.80 -12.20 -8.93
N ILE A 7 -1.89 -13.38 -9.54
CA ILE A 7 -2.65 -14.51 -8.97
C ILE A 7 -2.07 -14.91 -7.61
N SER A 8 -0.75 -14.86 -7.43
CA SER A 8 -0.10 -15.25 -6.17
C SER A 8 -0.35 -14.27 -5.02
N LEU A 9 -0.45 -12.97 -5.29
CA LEU A 9 -0.78 -11.97 -4.26
C LEU A 9 -2.17 -12.23 -3.65
N ASN A 10 -3.15 -12.55 -4.50
CA ASN A 10 -4.50 -12.87 -4.04
C ASN A 10 -4.54 -14.19 -3.26
N LYS A 11 -3.69 -15.17 -3.60
CA LYS A 11 -3.65 -16.44 -2.87
C LYS A 11 -3.26 -16.24 -1.41
N VAL A 12 -2.21 -15.47 -1.13
CA VAL A 12 -1.79 -15.19 0.26
C VAL A 12 -2.80 -14.32 0.99
N ALA A 13 -3.43 -13.36 0.32
CA ALA A 13 -4.46 -12.51 0.93
C ALA A 13 -5.71 -13.28 1.38
N PHE A 14 -6.03 -14.42 0.76
CA PHE A 14 -7.18 -15.26 1.11
C PHE A 14 -6.78 -16.61 1.73
N GLU A 15 -5.53 -16.78 2.13
CA GLU A 15 -5.12 -17.96 2.91
C GLU A 15 -5.79 -17.91 4.29
N PRO A 16 -6.37 -19.04 4.78
CA PRO A 16 -7.03 -19.09 6.09
C PRO A 16 -6.06 -18.90 7.26
N ILE A 17 -4.76 -19.15 7.02
CA ILE A 17 -3.68 -18.96 7.98
C ILE A 17 -2.59 -18.19 7.26
N PHE A 18 -2.16 -17.07 7.84
CA PHE A 18 -1.15 -16.22 7.24
C PHE A 18 0.22 -16.91 7.24
N ASN A 19 0.79 -17.10 6.04
CA ASN A 19 2.12 -17.66 5.86
C ASN A 19 3.15 -16.57 5.56
N PHE A 20 3.90 -16.16 6.60
CA PHE A 20 4.95 -15.16 6.49
C PHE A 20 6.00 -15.49 5.41
N LYS A 21 6.43 -16.75 5.31
CA LYS A 21 7.47 -17.13 4.34
C LYS A 21 6.99 -16.91 2.90
N HIS A 22 5.75 -17.33 2.61
CA HIS A 22 5.15 -17.11 1.31
C HIS A 22 4.99 -15.61 1.01
N ALA A 23 4.43 -14.85 1.96
CA ALA A 23 4.25 -13.41 1.84
C ALA A 23 5.57 -12.68 1.55
N HIS A 24 6.63 -13.04 2.27
CA HIS A 24 7.97 -12.48 2.11
C HIS A 24 8.58 -12.80 0.75
N GLU A 25 8.53 -14.06 0.31
CA GLU A 25 9.04 -14.48 -1.00
C GLU A 25 8.32 -13.75 -2.15
N LEU A 26 7.01 -13.51 -2.02
CA LEU A 26 6.26 -12.74 -3.01
C LEU A 26 6.65 -11.27 -3.04
N LEU A 27 6.73 -10.61 -1.87
CA LEU A 27 7.12 -9.21 -1.82
C LEU A 27 8.57 -9.00 -2.24
N GLN A 28 9.45 -9.99 -2.07
CA GLN A 28 10.80 -9.95 -2.61
C GLN A 28 10.79 -9.98 -4.14
N LYS A 29 10.04 -10.89 -4.76
CA LYS A 29 9.84 -10.89 -6.23
C LYS A 29 9.19 -9.60 -6.72
N TRP A 30 8.27 -9.04 -5.94
CA TRP A 30 7.62 -7.76 -6.23
C TRP A 30 8.62 -6.60 -6.18
N LEU A 31 9.54 -6.61 -5.22
CA LEU A 31 10.62 -5.63 -5.11
C LEU A 31 11.56 -5.68 -6.33
N ASP A 32 11.92 -6.88 -6.78
CA ASP A 32 12.74 -7.05 -8.00
C ASP A 32 12.02 -6.54 -9.25
N PHE A 33 10.69 -6.62 -9.29
CA PHE A 33 9.84 -6.09 -10.37
C PHE A 33 9.65 -4.57 -10.30
N PHE A 34 9.89 -3.95 -9.14
CA PHE A 34 9.58 -2.54 -8.89
C PHE A 34 10.14 -1.55 -9.94
N PRO A 35 11.38 -1.66 -10.45
CA PRO A 35 11.88 -0.73 -11.46
C PRO A 35 11.01 -0.68 -12.73
N TYR A 36 10.50 -1.84 -13.16
CA TYR A 36 9.61 -1.93 -14.33
C TYR A 36 8.25 -1.30 -14.04
N LEU A 37 7.71 -1.53 -12.83
CA LEU A 37 6.48 -0.89 -12.36
C LEU A 37 6.61 0.65 -12.36
N ALA A 38 7.70 1.17 -11.81
CA ALA A 38 7.96 2.61 -11.72
C ALA A 38 8.08 3.26 -13.10
N ILE A 39 8.80 2.64 -14.04
CA ILE A 39 8.91 3.11 -15.43
C ILE A 39 7.52 3.10 -16.09
N GLY A 40 6.77 2.00 -15.97
CA GLY A 40 5.43 1.88 -16.53
C GLY A 40 4.48 2.94 -15.98
N TYR A 41 4.53 3.20 -14.68
CA TYR A 41 3.73 4.22 -14.03
C TYR A 41 4.11 5.65 -14.49
N ILE A 42 5.39 5.98 -14.62
CA ILE A 42 5.84 7.28 -15.16
C ILE A 42 5.33 7.47 -16.61
N ILE A 43 5.45 6.44 -17.44
CA ILE A 43 4.92 6.46 -18.81
C ILE A 43 3.40 6.66 -18.80
N LEU A 44 2.68 6.00 -17.89
CA LEU A 44 1.23 6.16 -17.73
C LEU A 44 0.88 7.60 -17.37
N VAL A 45 1.58 8.22 -16.42
CA VAL A 45 1.30 9.58 -15.96
C VAL A 45 1.51 10.58 -17.09
N PHE A 46 2.71 10.65 -17.68
CA PHE A 46 3.02 11.66 -18.69
C PHE A 46 2.42 11.33 -20.06
N GLY A 47 2.46 10.05 -20.46
CA GLY A 47 1.86 9.57 -21.70
C GLY A 47 0.34 9.65 -21.67
N GLY A 48 -0.28 9.23 -20.57
CA GLY A 48 -1.72 9.32 -20.36
C GLY A 48 -2.22 10.77 -20.38
N GLN A 49 -1.51 11.70 -19.72
CA GLN A 49 -1.81 13.13 -19.82
C GLN A 49 -1.75 13.63 -21.27
N LYS A 50 -0.74 13.22 -22.06
CA LYS A 50 -0.59 13.62 -23.47
C LYS A 50 -1.72 13.07 -24.35
N ILE A 51 -2.16 11.84 -24.11
CA ILE A 51 -3.30 11.22 -24.83
C ILE A 51 -4.61 11.93 -24.47
N MET A 52 -4.83 12.16 -23.16
CA MET A 52 -6.05 12.78 -22.66
C MET A 52 -6.19 14.23 -23.11
N LYS A 53 -5.11 14.95 -23.46
CA LYS A 53 -5.22 16.29 -24.08
C LYS A 53 -6.14 16.33 -25.30
N LYS A 54 -6.22 15.24 -26.08
CA LYS A 54 -7.03 15.14 -27.30
C LYS A 54 -8.42 14.50 -27.10
N ARG A 55 -8.77 14.11 -25.88
CA ARG A 55 -10.02 13.41 -25.55
C ARG A 55 -10.79 14.18 -24.50
N ASP A 56 -12.08 13.94 -24.32
CA ASP A 56 -12.84 14.53 -23.22
C ASP A 56 -12.56 13.83 -21.88
N PRO A 57 -12.69 14.53 -20.73
CA PRO A 57 -12.52 13.91 -19.42
C PRO A 57 -13.62 12.88 -19.18
N PHE A 58 -13.26 11.72 -18.63
CA PHE A 58 -14.25 10.71 -18.25
C PHE A 58 -14.99 11.10 -16.97
N ASP A 59 -16.31 10.88 -16.93
CA ASP A 59 -17.06 10.95 -15.68
C ASP A 59 -16.94 9.63 -14.92
N LEU A 60 -15.98 9.59 -14.01
CA LEU A 60 -15.71 8.45 -13.13
C LEU A 60 -16.13 8.74 -11.69
N LYS A 61 -17.05 9.68 -11.45
CA LYS A 61 -17.40 10.16 -10.10
C LYS A 61 -17.76 9.00 -9.16
N TYR A 62 -18.66 8.12 -9.58
CA TYR A 62 -19.10 6.98 -8.76
C TYR A 62 -18.01 5.94 -8.56
N LEU A 63 -17.22 5.67 -9.60
CA LEU A 63 -16.10 4.74 -9.53
C LEU A 63 -15.03 5.21 -8.53
N VAL A 64 -14.66 6.51 -8.59
CA VAL A 64 -13.72 7.11 -7.66
C VAL A 64 -14.29 7.16 -6.24
N ALA A 65 -15.58 7.44 -6.08
CA ALA A 65 -16.22 7.43 -4.77
C ALA A 65 -16.20 6.02 -4.14
N MET A 66 -16.52 4.98 -4.91
CA MET A 66 -16.45 3.59 -4.45
C MET A 66 -15.02 3.17 -4.11
N TRP A 67 -14.05 3.56 -4.95
CA TRP A 67 -12.64 3.31 -4.72
C TRP A 67 -12.16 3.92 -3.40
N ASN A 68 -12.40 5.23 -3.22
CA ASN A 68 -12.04 5.94 -2.00
C ASN A 68 -12.71 5.31 -0.77
N LEU A 69 -14.02 5.04 -0.83
CA LEU A 69 -14.74 4.40 0.27
C LEU A 69 -14.13 3.02 0.63
N SER A 70 -13.74 2.23 -0.38
CA SER A 70 -13.11 0.94 -0.17
C SER A 70 -11.76 1.09 0.57
N PHE A 71 -10.94 2.06 0.17
CA PHE A 71 -9.67 2.35 0.84
C PHE A 71 -9.84 2.94 2.23
N SER A 72 -10.87 3.77 2.46
CA SER A 72 -11.20 4.30 3.79
C SER A 72 -11.56 3.16 4.75
N VAL A 73 -12.51 2.29 4.36
CA VAL A 73 -12.96 1.14 5.16
C VAL A 73 -11.80 0.19 5.42
N TYR A 74 -11.04 -0.18 4.38
CA TYR A 74 -9.84 -0.99 4.52
C TYR A 74 -8.84 -0.38 5.52
N SER A 75 -8.61 0.93 5.43
CA SER A 75 -7.64 1.61 6.28
C SER A 75 -8.05 1.62 7.75
N LEU A 76 -9.33 1.87 8.04
CA LEU A 76 -9.89 1.86 9.40
C LEU A 76 -9.87 0.45 10.02
N ILE A 77 -10.24 -0.56 9.24
CA ILE A 77 -10.21 -1.96 9.70
C ILE A 77 -8.75 -2.37 10.00
N SER A 78 -7.82 -2.07 9.10
CA SER A 78 -6.40 -2.37 9.30
C SER A 78 -5.84 -1.69 10.54
N ALA A 79 -6.16 -0.41 10.75
CA ALA A 79 -5.74 0.34 11.93
C ALA A 79 -6.30 -0.28 13.22
N TYR A 80 -7.58 -0.70 13.21
CA TYR A 80 -8.21 -1.38 14.35
C TYR A 80 -7.49 -2.67 14.75
N PHE A 81 -7.09 -3.51 13.79
CA PHE A 81 -6.40 -4.76 14.08
C PHE A 81 -4.92 -4.58 14.48
N LEU A 82 -4.26 -3.52 14.03
CA LEU A 82 -2.88 -3.21 14.42
C LEU A 82 -2.81 -2.55 15.81
N LEU A 83 -3.86 -1.84 16.23
CA LEU A 83 -3.88 -1.05 17.46
C LEU A 83 -3.53 -1.84 18.75
N PRO A 84 -4.06 -3.06 19.00
CA PRO A 84 -3.73 -3.82 20.21
C PRO A 84 -2.23 -4.08 20.37
N ASN A 85 -1.55 -4.48 19.28
CA ASN A 85 -0.11 -4.73 19.29
C ASN A 85 0.69 -3.46 19.59
N ILE A 86 0.29 -2.32 19.00
CA ILE A 86 0.91 -1.02 19.28
C ILE A 86 0.78 -0.66 20.76
N LEU A 87 -0.42 -0.80 21.33
CA LEU A 87 -0.69 -0.47 22.72
C LEU A 87 0.07 -1.37 23.70
N GLU A 88 0.16 -2.67 23.40
CA GLU A 88 0.90 -3.63 24.21
C GLU A 88 2.39 -3.28 24.26
N ILE A 89 3.01 -3.06 23.10
CA ILE A 89 4.44 -2.76 23.02
C ILE A 89 4.74 -1.38 23.64
N TYR A 90 3.86 -0.40 23.43
CA TYR A 90 3.96 0.91 24.07
C TYR A 90 3.95 0.80 25.59
N LYS A 91 3.00 0.07 26.17
CA LYS A 91 2.86 -0.10 27.63
C LYS A 91 4.01 -0.91 28.23
N ASN A 92 4.45 -1.97 27.57
CA ASN A 92 5.41 -2.92 28.13
C ASN A 92 6.88 -2.56 27.86
N LYS A 93 7.16 -1.91 26.71
CA LYS A 93 8.53 -1.70 26.21
C LYS A 93 8.84 -0.25 25.82
N GLY A 94 7.87 0.66 25.92
CA GLY A 94 8.00 2.09 25.61
C GLY A 94 8.05 2.44 24.12
N VAL A 95 8.07 3.74 23.82
CA VAL A 95 7.99 4.29 22.46
C VAL A 95 9.17 3.88 21.57
N LEU A 96 10.38 3.82 22.12
CA LEU A 96 11.57 3.46 21.35
C LEU A 96 11.45 2.04 20.76
N SER A 97 10.81 1.13 21.50
CA SER A 97 10.59 -0.24 21.05
C SER A 97 9.60 -0.33 19.88
N LEU A 98 8.70 0.65 19.71
CA LEU A 98 7.82 0.71 18.54
C LEU A 98 8.59 1.00 17.24
N TYR A 99 9.73 1.70 17.32
CA TYR A 99 10.53 2.08 16.16
C TYR A 99 11.74 1.18 15.92
N CYS A 100 12.30 0.60 16.98
CA CYS A 100 13.60 -0.07 16.91
C CYS A 100 13.51 -1.60 17.04
N LYS A 101 12.36 -2.17 17.47
CA LYS A 101 12.22 -3.62 17.67
C LYS A 101 11.11 -4.20 16.81
N ASN A 102 11.45 -5.24 16.06
CA ASN A 102 10.49 -5.99 15.24
C ASN A 102 9.67 -7.01 16.03
N ASP A 103 10.24 -7.62 17.07
CA ASP A 103 9.62 -8.72 17.82
C ASP A 103 8.91 -9.72 16.86
N ASP A 104 7.63 -10.00 17.08
CA ASP A 104 6.79 -10.87 16.25
C ASP A 104 5.95 -10.11 15.21
N TYR A 105 6.22 -8.82 14.95
CA TYR A 105 5.36 -7.94 14.15
C TYR A 105 5.03 -8.48 12.74
N TYR A 106 6.02 -9.10 12.09
CA TYR A 106 5.86 -9.67 10.74
C TYR A 106 5.39 -11.13 10.74
N THR A 107 5.62 -11.87 11.83
CA THR A 107 5.37 -13.32 11.91
C THR A 107 4.06 -13.65 12.62
N ASN A 108 3.56 -12.75 13.46
CA ASN A 108 2.27 -12.86 14.11
C ASN A 108 1.15 -12.89 13.06
N GLN A 109 0.17 -13.77 13.29
CA GLN A 109 -0.90 -14.03 12.33
C GLN A 109 -1.72 -12.78 12.00
N THR A 110 -1.99 -11.93 12.99
CA THR A 110 -2.79 -10.72 12.78
C THR A 110 -1.92 -9.62 12.20
N THR A 111 -0.85 -9.21 12.90
CA THR A 111 -0.07 -8.03 12.46
C THR A 111 0.69 -8.29 11.17
N GLY A 112 1.22 -9.50 10.98
CA GLY A 112 1.93 -9.93 9.78
C GLY A 112 1.03 -9.91 8.54
N TYR A 113 -0.23 -10.32 8.69
CA TYR A 113 -1.23 -10.25 7.62
C TYR A 113 -1.58 -8.80 7.26
N TRP A 114 -1.88 -7.95 8.24
CA TRP A 114 -2.28 -6.56 7.98
C TRP A 114 -1.13 -5.71 7.44
N ILE A 115 0.11 -5.91 7.88
CA ILE A 115 1.27 -5.22 7.30
C ILE A 115 1.61 -5.72 5.89
N TYR A 116 1.35 -7.00 5.59
CA TYR A 116 1.46 -7.54 4.24
C TYR A 116 0.43 -6.89 3.31
N LEU A 117 -0.83 -6.82 3.73
CA LEU A 117 -1.89 -6.13 2.97
C LEU A 117 -1.54 -4.65 2.77
N PHE A 118 -0.97 -3.98 3.77
CA PHE A 118 -0.53 -2.60 3.64
C PHE A 118 0.55 -2.43 2.56
N ALA A 119 1.54 -3.32 2.51
CA ALA A 119 2.58 -3.27 1.48
C ALA A 119 1.99 -3.40 0.07
N ILE A 120 0.99 -4.29 -0.09
CA ILE A 120 0.26 -4.47 -1.35
C ILE A 120 -0.65 -3.28 -1.66
N SER A 121 -1.34 -2.72 -0.67
CA SER A 121 -2.31 -1.63 -0.88
C SER A 121 -1.64 -0.42 -1.52
N LYS A 122 -0.37 -0.14 -1.19
CA LYS A 122 0.42 0.92 -1.84
C LYS A 122 0.61 0.74 -3.34
N THR A 123 0.62 -0.49 -3.82
CA THR A 123 0.65 -0.75 -5.27
C THR A 123 -0.71 -0.44 -5.89
N TYR A 124 -1.80 -0.81 -5.22
CA TYR A 124 -3.14 -0.48 -5.71
C TYR A 124 -3.43 1.03 -5.68
N GLU A 125 -2.91 1.77 -4.69
CA GLU A 125 -3.02 3.24 -4.60
C GLU A 125 -2.43 3.98 -5.82
N LEU A 126 -1.58 3.35 -6.64
CA LEU A 126 -1.15 3.92 -7.94
C LEU A 126 -2.35 4.17 -8.89
N GLY A 127 -3.47 3.49 -8.66
CA GLY A 127 -4.75 3.73 -9.35
C GLY A 127 -5.32 5.14 -9.12
N ASP A 128 -5.01 5.81 -8.01
CA ASP A 128 -5.46 7.18 -7.75
C ASP A 128 -4.99 8.13 -8.86
N THR A 129 -3.74 7.96 -9.27
CA THR A 129 -3.13 8.77 -10.31
C THR A 129 -3.74 8.47 -11.68
N LEU A 130 -4.11 7.21 -11.94
CA LEU A 130 -4.84 6.86 -13.15
C LEU A 130 -6.19 7.60 -13.22
N PHE A 131 -6.94 7.67 -12.12
CA PHE A 131 -8.19 8.42 -12.07
C PHE A 131 -7.98 9.91 -12.30
N LEU A 132 -6.92 10.51 -11.76
CA LEU A 132 -6.58 11.91 -12.04
C LEU A 132 -6.29 12.14 -13.52
N VAL A 133 -5.50 11.27 -14.15
CA VAL A 133 -5.17 11.35 -15.59
C VAL A 133 -6.43 11.24 -16.45
N LEU A 134 -7.28 10.25 -16.20
CA LEU A 134 -8.52 10.01 -16.96
C LEU A 134 -9.55 11.14 -16.79
N ARG A 135 -9.56 11.81 -15.64
CA ARG A 135 -10.46 12.94 -15.35
C ARG A 135 -9.86 14.29 -15.72
N LYS A 136 -8.67 14.32 -16.36
CA LYS A 136 -7.89 15.54 -16.65
C LYS A 136 -7.66 16.44 -15.44
N LYS A 137 -7.50 15.85 -14.25
CA LYS A 137 -7.11 16.60 -13.05
C LYS A 137 -5.60 16.80 -13.02
N PRO A 138 -5.10 17.91 -12.45
CA PRO A 138 -3.67 18.18 -12.39
C PRO A 138 -2.98 17.11 -11.54
N VAL A 139 -1.98 16.43 -12.12
CA VAL A 139 -1.12 15.49 -11.40
C VAL A 139 0.14 16.25 -10.99
N ILE A 140 0.13 16.79 -9.78
CA ILE A 140 1.26 17.56 -9.23
C ILE A 140 2.45 16.66 -8.90
N PHE A 141 3.66 17.23 -8.87
CA PHE A 141 4.90 16.50 -8.55
C PHE A 141 4.79 15.68 -7.27
N MET A 142 4.33 16.32 -6.19
CA MET A 142 4.19 15.68 -4.88
C MET A 142 3.37 14.40 -4.96
N HIS A 143 2.27 14.37 -5.73
CA HIS A 143 1.38 13.22 -5.79
C HIS A 143 2.06 12.02 -6.45
N TRP A 144 2.47 12.14 -7.71
CA TRP A 144 3.01 10.98 -8.43
C TRP A 144 4.35 10.51 -7.85
N TYR A 145 5.18 11.43 -7.37
CA TYR A 145 6.44 11.11 -6.69
C TYR A 145 6.19 10.37 -5.37
N HIS A 146 5.26 10.87 -4.55
CA HIS A 146 4.88 10.24 -3.29
C HIS A 146 4.39 8.81 -3.50
N HIS A 147 3.48 8.55 -4.44
CA HIS A 147 2.92 7.21 -4.66
C HIS A 147 3.98 6.17 -5.09
N ILE A 148 4.94 6.55 -5.95
CA ILE A 148 6.06 5.66 -6.30
C ILE A 148 6.93 5.40 -5.06
N LEU A 149 7.32 6.46 -4.36
CA LEU A 149 8.26 6.37 -3.25
C LEU A 149 7.68 5.58 -2.07
N THR A 150 6.43 5.85 -1.69
CA THR A 150 5.79 5.13 -0.58
C THR A 150 5.53 3.67 -0.92
N ASN A 151 5.22 3.34 -2.18
CA ASN A 151 5.14 1.95 -2.61
C ASN A 151 6.49 1.23 -2.50
N TYR A 152 7.56 1.85 -2.99
CA TYR A 152 8.91 1.29 -2.87
C TYR A 152 9.30 1.05 -1.40
N ILE A 153 9.15 2.08 -0.57
CA ILE A 153 9.55 2.03 0.83
C ILE A 153 8.72 1.00 1.60
N ALA A 154 7.43 0.88 1.34
CA ALA A 154 6.57 -0.11 2.00
C ALA A 154 7.03 -1.55 1.71
N VAL A 155 7.23 -1.88 0.44
CA VAL A 155 7.68 -3.21 0.02
C VAL A 155 9.10 -3.49 0.52
N LEU A 156 10.02 -2.53 0.36
CA LEU A 156 11.39 -2.65 0.82
C LEU A 156 11.46 -2.86 2.35
N SER A 157 10.66 -2.12 3.11
CA SER A 157 10.63 -2.21 4.57
C SER A 157 10.13 -3.57 5.04
N TYR A 158 9.13 -4.13 4.36
CA TYR A 158 8.63 -5.47 4.62
C TYR A 158 9.71 -6.53 4.32
N VAL A 159 10.35 -6.47 3.14
CA VAL A 159 11.39 -7.43 2.74
C VAL A 159 12.63 -7.31 3.63
N ARG A 160 12.96 -6.12 4.11
CA ARG A 160 14.08 -5.90 5.04
C ARG A 160 13.71 -6.08 6.51
N LEU A 161 12.45 -6.39 6.80
CA LEU A 161 11.91 -6.55 8.14
C LEU A 161 12.35 -5.39 9.04
N THR A 162 12.14 -4.14 8.61
CA THR A 162 12.52 -2.98 9.42
C THR A 162 11.49 -2.72 10.52
N ALA A 163 11.90 -2.15 11.66
CA ALA A 163 11.01 -1.96 12.81
C ALA A 163 10.19 -0.66 12.77
N TRP A 164 10.74 0.39 12.17
CA TRP A 164 10.10 1.69 12.07
C TRP A 164 8.71 1.71 11.40
N PRO A 165 8.37 0.83 10.43
CA PRO A 165 7.05 0.83 9.79
C PRO A 165 5.91 0.60 10.77
N ARG A 166 6.14 -0.06 11.91
CA ARG A 166 5.07 -0.41 12.85
C ARG A 166 4.21 0.80 13.23
N LEU A 167 4.84 1.87 13.71
CA LEU A 167 4.10 3.08 14.09
C LEU A 167 3.72 3.92 12.86
N SER A 168 4.62 4.04 11.88
CA SER A 168 4.36 4.85 10.68
C SER A 168 3.18 4.33 9.85
N VAL A 169 3.02 3.02 9.75
CA VAL A 169 1.91 2.37 9.04
C VAL A 169 0.60 2.57 9.80
N PHE A 170 0.60 2.39 11.12
CA PHE A 170 -0.59 2.64 11.94
C PHE A 170 -1.09 4.10 11.78
N LEU A 171 -0.18 5.07 11.83
CA LEU A 171 -0.51 6.48 11.62
C LEU A 171 -0.99 6.74 10.19
N ASN A 172 -0.33 6.15 9.18
CA ASN A 172 -0.72 6.28 7.78
C ASN A 172 -2.14 5.76 7.53
N LEU A 173 -2.47 4.58 8.05
CA LEU A 173 -3.79 3.97 7.93
C LEU A 173 -4.87 4.79 8.65
N SER A 174 -4.55 5.32 9.83
CA SER A 174 -5.47 6.19 10.57
C SER A 174 -5.82 7.47 9.80
N VAL A 175 -4.81 8.10 9.19
CA VAL A 175 -5.01 9.30 8.35
C VAL A 175 -5.74 8.95 7.05
N HIS A 176 -5.39 7.86 6.37
CA HIS A 176 -6.07 7.43 5.15
C HIS A 176 -7.53 7.03 5.38
N GLY A 177 -7.85 6.50 6.56
CA GLY A 177 -9.23 6.24 6.95
C GLY A 177 -10.11 7.49 6.90
N ILE A 178 -9.57 8.65 7.29
CA ILE A 178 -10.26 9.94 7.28
C ILE A 178 -10.14 10.64 5.92
N MET A 179 -8.97 10.58 5.28
CA MET A 179 -8.70 11.29 4.03
C MET A 179 -9.56 10.81 2.85
N TYR A 180 -9.89 9.51 2.82
CA TYR A 180 -10.71 8.92 1.76
C TYR A 180 -12.22 8.93 2.05
N LEU A 181 -12.63 9.35 3.25
CA LEU A 181 -14.05 9.54 3.60
C LEU A 181 -14.58 10.83 2.97
#